data_AF-A0A7J2JP02-F1
#
_entry.id   AF-A0A7J2JP02-F1
#
_cell.length_a   1.000
_cell.length_b   1.000
_cell.length_c   1.000
_cell.angle_alpha   90.00
_cell.angle_beta   90.00
_cell.angle_gamma   90.00
#
_symmetry.space_group_name_H-M   'P 1'
#
loop_
_entity.id
_entity.type
_entity.pdbx_description
1 polymer ?
#
loop_
_entity_poly.entity_id
_entity_poly.type
_entity_poly.pdbx_seq_one_letter_code
_entity_poly.pdbx_strand_id
1 'polypeptide(L)'
;MSLPELEDRFREAKGILKGDPTGALALLREIAFEAMKKAAPGWNPREEGLAEYSSRRRYPDFFHEMADRIESSWRFVIQADESQILGVLSSTAFLLEVVRRLESR
;
A
#
# COMPACT_ATOMS: atom_id res chain seq x y z
N MET A 1 7.91 2.13 -10.74
CA MET A 1 8.16 0.76 -10.27
C MET A 1 7.13 -0.18 -10.91
N SER A 2 7.47 -1.43 -11.19
CA SER A 2 6.57 -2.50 -11.60
C SER A 2 6.07 -3.30 -10.38
N LEU A 3 5.03 -4.13 -10.52
CA LEU A 3 4.60 -5.02 -9.44
C LEU A 3 5.70 -6.02 -9.02
N PRO A 4 6.42 -6.70 -9.94
CA PRO A 4 7.54 -7.55 -9.56
C PRO A 4 8.62 -6.82 -8.73
N GLU A 5 8.97 -5.60 -9.12
CA GLU A 5 9.92 -4.78 -8.35
C GLU A 5 9.41 -4.47 -6.94
N LEU A 6 8.11 -4.17 -6.79
CA LEU A 6 7.51 -3.95 -5.47
C LEU A 6 7.52 -5.21 -4.60
N GLU A 7 7.26 -6.38 -5.20
CA GLU A 7 7.30 -7.68 -4.51
C GLU A 7 8.71 -8.06 -4.07
N ASP A 8 9.71 -7.78 -4.92
CA ASP A 8 11.13 -8.00 -4.59
C ASP A 8 11.58 -7.11 -3.43
N ARG A 9 11.23 -5.81 -3.44
CA ARG A 9 11.50 -4.90 -2.33
C ARG A 9 10.75 -5.29 -1.06
N PHE A 10 9.54 -5.83 -1.18
CA PHE A 10 8.81 -6.36 -0.03
C PHE A 10 9.50 -7.60 0.56
N ARG A 11 10.13 -8.44 -0.28
CA ARG A 11 10.97 -9.57 0.16
C ARG A 11 12.23 -9.09 0.86
N GLU A 12 12.87 -8.05 0.34
CA GLU A 12 14.03 -7.39 0.97
C GLU A 12 13.68 -6.84 2.35
N ALA A 13 12.59 -6.07 2.47
CA ALA A 13 12.12 -5.52 3.74
C ALA A 13 11.88 -6.61 4.80
N LYS A 14 11.30 -7.75 4.39
CA LYS A 14 11.13 -8.94 5.24
C LYS A 14 12.47 -9.54 5.69
N GLY A 15 13.45 -9.57 4.79
CA GLY A 15 14.78 -10.14 5.07
C GLY A 15 15.57 -9.32 6.08
N ILE A 16 15.50 -7.99 6.00
CA ILE A 16 16.26 -7.11 6.89
C ILE A 16 15.54 -6.83 8.22
N LEU A 17 14.23 -7.05 8.31
CA LEU A 17 13.39 -6.72 9.47
C LEU A 17 13.96 -7.11 10.84
N LYS A 18 14.59 -8.30 10.95
CA LYS A 18 15.14 -8.78 12.22
C LYS A 18 16.42 -8.04 12.64
N GLY A 19 17.20 -7.55 11.67
CA GLY A 19 18.48 -6.87 11.91
C GLY A 19 18.39 -5.35 11.84
N ASP A 20 17.45 -4.82 11.06
CA ASP A 20 17.23 -3.39 10.83
C ASP A 20 15.72 -3.08 10.69
N PRO A 21 14.99 -2.96 11.81
CA PRO A 21 13.57 -2.60 11.81
C PRO A 21 13.31 -1.20 11.21
N THR A 22 14.20 -0.24 11.45
CA THR A 22 14.09 1.13 10.92
C THR A 22 14.18 1.15 9.40
N GLY A 23 15.18 0.46 8.83
CA GLY A 23 15.33 0.30 7.39
C GLY A 23 14.18 -0.48 6.77
N ALA A 24 13.72 -1.55 7.42
CA ALA A 24 12.54 -2.29 6.97
C ALA A 24 11.28 -1.39 6.93
N LEU A 25 11.05 -0.59 7.98
CA LEU A 25 9.92 0.34 8.02
C LEU A 25 10.00 1.39 6.90
N ALA A 26 11.19 1.94 6.63
CA ALA A 26 11.40 2.88 5.53
C ALA A 26 11.06 2.25 4.17
N LEU A 27 11.55 1.02 3.91
CA LEU A 27 11.22 0.28 2.70
C LEU A 27 9.71 -0.01 2.57
N LEU A 28 9.07 -0.46 3.64
CA LEU A 28 7.63 -0.74 3.64
C LEU A 28 6.79 0.50 3.34
N ARG A 29 7.18 1.68 3.86
CA ARG A 29 6.54 2.96 3.54
C ARG A 29 6.68 3.32 2.07
N GLU A 30 7.87 3.18 1.51
CA GLU A 30 8.09 3.44 0.08
C GLU A 30 7.26 2.50 -0.80
N ILE A 31 7.22 1.21 -0.46
CA ILE A 31 6.38 0.22 -1.16
C ILE A 31 4.90 0.62 -1.08
N ALA A 32 4.39 1.01 0.08
CA ALA A 32 3.00 1.44 0.23
C ALA A 32 2.68 2.71 -0.57
N PHE A 33 3.60 3.69 -0.63
CA PHE A 33 3.45 4.87 -1.48
C PHE A 33 3.38 4.50 -2.97
N GLU A 34 4.31 3.70 -3.45
CA GLU A 34 4.36 3.29 -4.86
C GLU A 34 3.17 2.38 -5.24
N ALA A 35 2.76 1.49 -4.34
CA ALA A 35 1.56 0.66 -4.52
C ALA A 35 0.30 1.53 -4.65
N MET A 36 0.14 2.55 -3.80
CA MET A 36 -1.01 3.47 -3.92
C MET A 36 -0.95 4.34 -5.17
N LYS A 37 0.23 4.81 -5.60
CA LYS A 37 0.36 5.55 -6.87
C LYS A 37 -0.08 4.71 -8.07
N LYS A 38 0.22 3.40 -8.05
CA LYS A 38 -0.26 2.45 -9.06
C LYS A 38 -1.76 2.20 -8.96
N ALA A 39 -2.24 1.93 -7.75
CA ALA A 39 -3.61 1.53 -7.52
C ALA A 39 -4.60 2.69 -7.70
N ALA A 40 -4.18 3.93 -7.43
CA ALA A 40 -5.01 5.13 -7.53
C ALA A 40 -4.21 6.33 -8.08
N PRO A 41 -3.87 6.37 -9.38
CA PRO A 41 -3.02 7.41 -9.95
C PRO A 41 -3.62 8.81 -9.81
N GLY A 42 -2.91 9.69 -9.10
CA GLY A 42 -3.33 11.06 -8.86
C GLY A 42 -4.39 11.22 -7.76
N TRP A 43 -4.67 10.17 -6.97
CA TRP A 43 -5.42 10.34 -5.73
C TRP A 43 -4.64 11.21 -4.74
N ASN A 44 -5.30 12.23 -4.20
CA ASN A 44 -4.74 13.09 -3.16
C ASN A 44 -5.49 12.88 -1.84
N PRO A 45 -4.88 12.18 -0.86
CA PRO A 45 -5.52 11.88 0.42
C PRO A 45 -5.79 13.10 1.31
N ARG A 46 -5.33 14.30 0.92
CA ARG A 46 -5.66 15.58 1.58
C ARG A 46 -6.92 16.25 1.02
N GLU A 47 -7.30 15.92 -0.20
CA GLU A 47 -8.41 16.57 -0.91
C GLU A 47 -9.66 15.70 -0.93
N GLU A 48 -9.52 14.38 -1.04
CA GLU A 48 -10.65 13.46 -1.10
C GLU A 48 -10.32 12.09 -0.50
N GLY A 49 -11.35 11.40 0.00
CA GLY A 49 -11.25 10.00 0.39
C GLY A 49 -11.13 9.08 -0.83
N LEU A 50 -10.57 7.89 -0.65
CA LEU A 50 -10.37 6.93 -1.73
C LEU A 50 -11.70 6.42 -2.30
N ALA A 51 -12.73 6.30 -1.47
CA ALA A 51 -14.08 5.93 -1.90
C ALA A 51 -14.63 6.96 -2.90
N GLU A 52 -14.53 8.25 -2.60
CA GLU A 52 -14.94 9.33 -3.49
C GLU A 52 -14.15 9.35 -4.80
N TYR A 53 -12.82 9.25 -4.72
CA TYR A 53 -11.94 9.15 -5.89
C TYR A 53 -12.32 7.96 -6.78
N SER A 54 -12.56 6.79 -6.18
CA SER A 54 -12.89 5.56 -6.90
C SER A 54 -14.22 5.64 -7.66
N SER A 55 -15.25 6.24 -7.05
CA SER A 55 -16.57 6.46 -7.66
C SER A 55 -16.48 7.32 -8.92
N ARG A 56 -15.71 8.41 -8.86
CA ARG A 56 -15.56 9.36 -9.98
C ARG A 56 -14.87 8.74 -11.19
N ARG A 57 -13.95 7.79 -10.95
CA ARG A 57 -13.12 7.18 -11.99
C ARG A 57 -13.56 5.78 -12.42
N ARG A 58 -14.71 5.29 -11.94
CA ARG A 58 -15.29 3.99 -12.29
C ARG A 58 -14.29 2.83 -12.10
N TYR A 59 -13.62 2.82 -10.95
CA TYR A 59 -12.78 1.69 -10.56
C TYR A 59 -13.59 0.39 -10.48
N PRO A 60 -12.95 -0.79 -10.57
CA PRO A 60 -13.62 -2.06 -10.36
C PRO A 60 -14.35 -2.12 -9.01
N ASP A 61 -15.51 -2.79 -8.96
CA ASP A 61 -16.36 -2.88 -7.77
C ASP A 61 -15.57 -3.26 -6.51
N PHE A 62 -14.66 -4.23 -6.61
CA PHE A 62 -13.84 -4.65 -5.46
C PHE A 62 -13.01 -3.50 -4.88
N PHE A 63 -12.46 -2.62 -5.72
CA PHE A 63 -11.62 -1.52 -5.27
C PHE A 63 -12.48 -0.46 -4.57
N HIS A 64 -13.67 -0.22 -5.12
CA HIS A 64 -14.65 0.69 -4.54
C HIS A 64 -15.16 0.17 -3.17
N GLU A 65 -15.60 -1.10 -3.12
CA GLU A 65 -16.07 -1.77 -1.89
C GLU A 65 -15.00 -1.82 -0.79
N MET A 66 -13.73 -1.88 -1.17
CA MET A 66 -12.60 -1.96 -0.25
C MET A 66 -11.92 -0.62 0.02
N ALA A 67 -12.41 0.49 -0.57
CA ALA A 67 -11.71 1.76 -0.58
C ALA A 67 -11.33 2.26 0.83
N ASP A 68 -12.25 2.18 1.79
CA ASP A 68 -11.99 2.59 3.18
C ASP A 68 -10.88 1.75 3.83
N ARG A 69 -10.83 0.44 3.54
CA ARG A 69 -9.81 -0.45 4.08
C ARG A 69 -8.46 -0.23 3.41
N ILE A 70 -8.44 0.04 2.12
CA ILE A 70 -7.24 0.39 1.35
C ILE A 70 -6.65 1.68 1.89
N GLU A 71 -7.46 2.74 2.02
CA GLU A 71 -7.06 4.02 2.58
C GLU A 71 -6.54 3.88 4.01
N SER A 72 -7.27 3.17 4.87
CA SER A 72 -6.86 2.94 6.26
C SER A 72 -5.54 2.18 6.35
N SER A 73 -5.35 1.16 5.51
CA SER A 73 -4.10 0.37 5.47
C SER A 73 -2.93 1.22 5.03
N TRP A 74 -3.11 2.07 4.01
CA TRP A 74 -2.07 2.99 3.57
C TRP A 74 -1.74 4.02 4.65
N ARG A 75 -2.73 4.70 5.23
CA ARG A 75 -2.51 5.68 6.32
C ARG A 75 -1.78 5.05 7.49
N PHE A 76 -2.17 3.84 7.88
CA PHE A 76 -1.51 3.09 8.93
C PHE A 76 -0.02 2.87 8.63
N VAL A 77 0.35 2.41 7.43
CA VAL A 77 1.76 2.22 7.05
C VAL A 77 2.55 3.53 7.12
N ILE A 78 1.97 4.64 6.65
CA ILE A 78 2.67 5.93 6.62
C ILE A 78 2.89 6.49 8.03
N GLN A 79 1.94 6.29 8.94
CA GLN A 79 1.93 6.91 10.27
C GLN A 79 2.52 6.04 11.37
N ALA A 80 2.49 4.71 11.22
CA ALA A 80 2.95 3.76 12.22
C ALA A 80 4.45 3.90 12.52
N ASP A 81 4.82 3.64 13.76
CA ASP A 81 6.22 3.56 14.19
C ASP A 81 6.74 2.11 14.18
N GLU A 82 8.00 1.94 14.60
CA GLU A 82 8.67 0.63 14.61
C GLU A 82 7.99 -0.39 15.53
N SER A 83 7.32 0.04 16.61
CA SER A 83 6.62 -0.88 17.52
C SER A 83 5.46 -1.60 16.83
N GLN A 84 4.96 -1.04 15.73
CA GLN A 84 3.82 -1.52 14.97
C GLN A 84 4.22 -2.25 13.66
N ILE A 85 5.50 -2.55 13.47
CA ILE A 85 6.06 -3.00 12.19
C ILE A 85 5.41 -4.28 11.62
N LEU A 86 4.92 -5.18 12.47
CA LEU A 86 4.20 -6.38 12.02
C LEU A 86 2.84 -6.02 11.39
N GLY A 87 2.16 -5.01 11.95
CA GLY A 87 0.98 -4.42 11.33
C GLY A 87 1.33 -3.78 10.01
N VAL A 88 2.45 -3.03 9.95
CA VAL A 88 2.89 -2.33 8.73
C VAL A 88 3.14 -3.32 7.62
N LEU A 89 3.80 -4.44 7.93
CA LEU A 89 4.08 -5.52 7.00
C LEU A 89 2.79 -6.13 6.44
N SER A 90 1.79 -6.36 7.30
CA SER A 90 0.48 -6.90 6.89
C SER A 90 -0.30 -5.92 6.01
N SER A 91 -0.36 -4.65 6.39
CA SER A 91 -1.00 -3.60 5.61
C SER A 91 -0.31 -3.37 4.27
N THR A 92 1.02 -3.42 4.22
CA THR A 92 1.79 -3.30 2.97
C THR A 92 1.53 -4.49 2.04
N ALA A 93 1.50 -5.71 2.57
CA ALA A 93 1.14 -6.91 1.80
C ALA A 93 -0.26 -6.80 1.20
N PHE A 94 -1.23 -6.29 1.96
CA PHE A 94 -2.58 -6.04 1.48
C PHE A 94 -2.61 -5.02 0.32
N LEU A 95 -1.83 -3.94 0.40
CA LEU A 95 -1.75 -2.96 -0.69
C LEU A 95 -1.13 -3.56 -1.97
N LEU A 96 -0.13 -4.44 -1.84
CA LEU A 96 0.42 -5.18 -2.99
C LEU A 96 -0.63 -6.10 -3.61
N GLU A 97 -1.44 -6.78 -2.81
CA GLU A 97 -2.55 -7.61 -3.30
C GLU A 97 -3.57 -6.80 -4.10
N VAL A 98 -3.87 -5.58 -3.66
CA VAL A 98 -4.77 -4.67 -4.38
C VAL A 98 -4.20 -4.35 -5.76
N VAL A 99 -2.91 -3.97 -5.85
CA VAL A 99 -2.23 -3.72 -7.14
C VAL A 99 -2.27 -4.96 -8.02
N ARG A 100 -1.92 -6.13 -7.48
CA ARG A 100 -1.95 -7.41 -8.21
C ARG A 100 -3.32 -7.70 -8.82
N ARG A 101 -4.40 -7.47 -8.06
CA ARG A 101 -5.77 -7.66 -8.53
C ARG A 101 -6.19 -6.66 -9.61
N LEU A 102 -5.66 -5.44 -9.58
CA LEU A 102 -5.90 -4.44 -10.62
C LEU A 102 -5.14 -4.78 -11.91
N GLU A 103 -3.89 -5.26 -11.83
CA GLU A 103 -3.06 -5.59 -12.99
C GLU A 103 -3.41 -6.96 -13.63
N SER A 104 -4.07 -7.88 -12.91
CA SER A 104 -4.47 -9.20 -13.43
C SER A 104 -5.77 -9.21 -14.24
N ARG A 105 -6.31 -8.03 -14.60
CA ARG A 105 -7.54 -7.85 -15.39
C ARG A 105 -7.22 -7.17 -16.71
#